data_AF-A0A1I2E9T9-F1
#
_entry.id   AF-A0A1I2E9T9-F1
#
_cell.length_a   1.000
_cell.length_b   1.000
_cell.length_c   1.000
_cell.angle_alpha   90.00
_cell.angle_beta   90.00
_cell.angle_gamma   90.00
#
_symmetry.space_group_name_H-M   'P 1'
#
loop_
_entity.id
_entity.type
_entity.pdbx_description
1 polymer ?
#
loop_
_entity_poly.entity_id
_entity_poly.type
_entity_poly.pdbx_seq_one_letter_code
_entity_poly.pdbx_strand_id
1 'polypeptide(L)' 'MDLTRSDREANLHRYYRMEIVPGLFGEWGLVREWGRIGWPGQMRTDWYATEAAAKDARFNLHMAKAKRGYQ' A
#
# COMPACT_ATOMS: atom_id res chain seq x y z
N MET A 1 -2.20 -6.29 3.14
CA MET A 1 -1.18 -6.84 2.21
C MET A 1 0.09 -6.08 2.45
N ASP A 2 1.14 -6.80 2.78
CA ASP A 2 2.40 -6.24 3.25
C ASP A 2 3.48 -6.63 2.26
N LEU A 3 4.10 -5.62 1.66
CA LEU A 3 5.19 -5.79 0.71
C LEU A 3 6.47 -5.22 1.30
N THR A 4 7.58 -5.84 0.97
CA THR A 4 8.91 -5.40 1.37
C THR A 4 9.79 -5.24 0.14
N ARG A 5 10.76 -4.34 0.22
CA ARG A 5 11.82 -4.24 -0.77
C ARG A 5 13.14 -4.03 -0.05
N SER A 6 14.04 -4.97 -0.25
CA SER A 6 15.36 -5.00 0.38
C SER A 6 16.44 -5.13 -0.68
N ASP A 7 17.41 -4.22 -0.67
CA ASP A 7 18.63 -4.25 -1.47
C ASP A 7 19.76 -3.66 -0.62
N ARG A 8 20.74 -4.52 -0.29
CA ARG A 8 21.84 -4.17 0.61
C ARG A 8 22.85 -3.24 -0.06
N GLU A 9 23.11 -3.44 -1.35
CA GLU A 9 24.07 -2.63 -2.12
C GLU A 9 23.57 -1.20 -2.29
N ALA A 10 22.25 -1.04 -2.43
CA ALA A 10 21.60 0.27 -2.55
C ALA A 10 21.14 0.89 -1.21
N ASN A 11 21.46 0.29 -0.06
CA ASN A 11 20.95 0.70 1.28
C ASN A 11 19.42 0.93 1.29
N LEU A 12 18.69 0.02 0.64
CA LEU A 12 17.25 0.07 0.48
C LEU A 12 16.64 -1.00 1.38
N HIS A 13 15.88 -0.58 2.39
CA HIS A 13 15.14 -1.50 3.24
C HIS A 13 13.81 -0.83 3.60
N ARG A 14 12.78 -1.11 2.80
CA ARG A 14 11.50 -0.39 2.83
C ARG A 14 10.33 -1.36 2.88
N TYR A 15 9.23 -0.89 3.44
CA TYR A 15 7.94 -1.58 3.42
C TYR A 15 6.88 -0.77 2.66
N TYR A 16 5.84 -1.47 2.22
CA TYR A 16 4.65 -0.90 1.64
C TYR A 16 3.44 -1.76 2.04
N ARG A 17 2.58 -1.23 2.90
CA ARG A 17 1.36 -1.89 3.37
C ARG A 17 0.14 -1.29 2.69
N MET A 18 -0.81 -2.16 2.33
CA MET A 18 -2.08 -1.79 1.71
C MET A 18 -3.22 -2.53 2.40
N GLU A 19 -4.24 -1.79 2.81
CA GLU A 19 -5.41 -2.30 3.53
C GLU A 19 -6.69 -1.65 2.99
N ILE A 20 -7.75 -2.43 2.84
CA ILE A 20 -9.07 -1.91 2.44
C ILE A 20 -9.92 -1.86 3.70
N VAL A 21 -10.52 -0.70 3.96
CA VAL A 21 -11.35 -0.46 5.14
C VAL A 21 -12.71 0.11 4.70
N PRO A 22 -13.82 -0.29 5.34
CA PRO A 22 -15.09 0.40 5.14
C PRO A 22 -15.05 1.80 5.77
N GLY A 23 -15.60 2.78 5.08
CA GLY A 23 -15.85 4.13 5.60
C GLY A 23 -17.16 4.21 6.36
N LEU A 24 -17.36 5.31 7.09
CA LEU A 24 -18.55 5.51 7.92
C LEU A 24 -19.80 5.85 7.10
N PHE A 25 -19.63 6.38 5.88
CA PHE A 25 -20.74 6.83 5.03
C PHE A 25 -20.97 5.93 3.81
N GLY A 26 -20.52 4.67 3.89
CA GLY A 26 -20.66 3.70 2.81
C GLY A 26 -19.58 3.81 1.72
N GLU A 27 -18.62 4.73 1.86
CA GLU A 27 -17.40 4.71 1.05
C GLU A 27 -16.44 3.60 1.48
N TRP A 28 -15.42 3.35 0.67
CA TRP A 28 -14.37 2.37 0.93
C TRP A 28 -13.00 3.03 0.82
N GLY A 29 -12.18 2.88 1.84
CA GLY A 29 -10.83 3.43 1.89
C GLY A 29 -9.77 2.40 1.52
N LEU A 30 -8.83 2.77 0.66
CA LEU A 30 -7.55 2.08 0.50
C LEU A 30 -6.51 2.82 1.35
N VAL A 31 -6.21 2.27 2.52
CA VAL A 31 -5.13 2.74 3.40
C VAL A 31 -3.81 2.23 2.87
N ARG A 32 -2.86 3.14 2.71
CA ARG A 32 -1.51 2.88 2.21
C ARG A 32 -0.51 3.40 3.22
N GLU A 33 0.42 2.56 3.61
CA GLU A 33 1.50 2.92 4.53
C GLU A 33 2.85 2.53 3.92
N TRP A 34 3.85 3.39 4.03
CA TRP A 34 5.18 3.11 3.50
C TRP A 34 6.27 3.82 4.28
N GLY A 35 7.44 3.19 4.36
CA GLY A 35 8.56 3.75 5.10
C GLY A 35 9.80 2.89 4.99
N ARG A 36 10.85 3.28 5.72
CA ARG A 36 11.98 2.37 5.99
C ARG A 36 11.56 1.41 7.10
N ILE A 37 11.92 0.14 6.97
CA ILE A 37 11.64 -0.85 8.02
C ILE A 37 12.41 -0.45 9.29
N GLY A 38 11.73 -0.48 10.43
CA GLY A 38 12.27 -0.03 11.73
C GLY A 38 12.15 1.47 12.00
N TRP A 39 11.51 2.24 11.12
CA TRP A 39 11.29 3.68 11.27
C TRP A 39 9.82 4.04 11.07
N PRO A 40 9.35 5.17 11.65
CA PRO A 40 8.02 5.69 11.34
C PRO A 40 7.85 5.90 9.83
N GLY A 41 6.77 5.36 9.28
CA GLY A 41 6.38 5.56 7.89
C GLY A 41 5.45 6.74 7.67
N GLN A 42 5.03 6.89 6.42
CA GLN A 42 3.94 7.76 6.00
C GLN A 42 2.70 6.94 5.73
N MET A 43 1.54 7.52 6.01
CA MET A 43 0.24 6.92 5.73
C MET A 43 -0.59 7.84 4.84
N ARG A 44 -1.38 7.24 3.94
CA ARG A 44 -2.39 7.93 3.14
C ARG A 44 -3.57 7.01 2.89
N THR A 45 -4.77 7.57 2.97
CA THR A 45 -6.01 6.88 2.58
C THR A 45 -6.55 7.50 1.30
N ASP A 46 -6.87 6.67 0.32
CA ASP A 46 -7.64 7.09 -0.85
C ASP A 46 -9.04 6.49 -0.77
N TRP A 47 -10.07 7.30 -0.99
CA TRP A 47 -11.47 6.93 -0.84
C TRP A 47 -12.13 6.60 -2.17
N TYR A 48 -13.00 5.60 -2.16
CA TYR A 48 -13.72 5.07 -3.32
C TYR A 48 -15.19 4.87 -2.97
N ALA A 49 -16.07 5.04 -3.97
CA ALA A 49 -17.51 4.87 -3.76
C ALA A 49 -17.93 3.41 -3.53
N THR A 50 -17.13 2.43 -3.98
CA THR A 50 -17.47 1.00 -3.87
C THR A 50 -16.26 0.17 -3.43
N GLU A 51 -16.54 -0.97 -2.79
CA GLU A 51 -15.49 -1.92 -2.40
C GLU A 51 -14.73 -2.44 -3.63
N ALA A 52 -15.44 -2.69 -4.73
CA ALA A 52 -14.86 -3.16 -5.99
C ALA A 52 -13.82 -2.15 -6.52
N ALA A 53 -14.14 -0.86 -6.52
CA ALA A 53 -13.20 0.18 -6.94
C ALA A 53 -11.95 0.25 -6.04
N ALA A 54 -12.11 0.09 -4.73
CA ALA A 54 -10.98 0.01 -3.80
C ALA A 54 -10.12 -1.24 -4.03
N LYS A 55 -10.74 -2.39 -4.34
CA LYS A 55 -10.06 -3.66 -4.68
C LYS A 55 -9.27 -3.54 -5.98
N ASP A 56 -9.85 -2.95 -7.01
CA ASP A 56 -9.18 -2.72 -8.30
C ASP A 56 -8.00 -1.77 -8.14
N ALA A 57 -8.17 -0.68 -7.39
CA ALA A 57 -7.08 0.24 -7.06
C ALA A 57 -5.95 -0.45 -6.30
N ARG A 58 -6.28 -1.31 -5.32
CA ARG A 58 -5.29 -2.10 -4.58
C ARG A 58 -4.53 -3.04 -5.50
N PHE A 59 -5.23 -3.74 -6.41
CA PHE A 59 -4.60 -4.65 -7.37
C PHE A 59 -3.64 -3.91 -8.30
N ASN A 60 -4.08 -2.80 -8.89
CA ASN A 60 -3.26 -1.97 -9.77
C ASN A 60 -2.00 -1.46 -9.05
N LEU A 61 -2.16 -1.01 -7.82
CA LEU A 61 -1.04 -0.54 -7.00
C LEU A 61 -0.08 -1.67 -6.63
N HIS A 62 -0.60 -2.83 -6.26
CA HIS A 62 0.20 -4.02 -5.99
C HIS A 62 1.05 -4.39 -7.21
N MET A 63 0.45 -4.48 -8.40
CA MET A 63 1.17 -4.79 -9.63
C MET A 63 2.23 -3.72 -9.96
N ALA A 64 1.93 -2.44 -9.74
CA ALA A 64 2.89 -1.37 -9.93
C ALA A 64 4.08 -1.45 -8.94
N LYS A 65 3.85 -1.89 -7.70
CA LYS A 65 4.90 -2.10 -6.69
C LYS A 65 5.71 -3.37 -6.97
N ALA A 66 5.07 -4.45 -7.39
CA ALA A 66 5.73 -5.67 -7.82
C ALA A 66 6.72 -5.41 -8.97
N LYS A 67 6.32 -4.62 -9.98
CA LYS A 67 7.21 -4.16 -11.07
C LYS A 67 8.41 -3.33 -10.58
N ARG A 68 8.33 -2.74 -9.38
CA ARG A 68 9.42 -1.99 -8.74
C ARG A 68 10.25 -2.86 -7.79
N GLY A 69 10.06 -4.18 -7.79
CA GLY A 69 10.80 -5.13 -6.95
C GLY A 69 10.31 -5.21 -5.50
N TYR A 70 9.09 -4.76 -5.22
CA TYR A 70 8.45 -5.04 -3.92
C TYR A 70 7.84 -6.45 -3.95
N GLN A 71 8.07 -7.22 -2.89
CA GLN A 71 7.62 -8.61 -2.73
C GLN A 71 6.98 -8.81 -1.36
#